data_AF-A0AAV3WN53-F1
#
_entry.id   AF-A0AAV3WN53-F1
#
_cell.length_a   1.000
_cell.length_b   1.000
_cell.length_c   1.000
_cell.angle_alpha   90.00
_cell.angle_beta   90.00
_cell.angle_gamma   90.00
#
_symmetry.space_group_name_H-M   'P 1'
#
loop_
_entity.id
_entity.type
_entity.pdbx_description
1 polymer ?
#
loop_
_entity_poly.entity_id
_entity_poly.type
_entity_poly.pdbx_seq_one_letter_code
_entity_poly.pdbx_strand_id
1 'polypeptide(L)'
;MLLKTTNGYNFSEVASAFQKSIRRGIEAEALYWGTELDQSGYGEYVWKRMRIIVSEDIGLAEPMLPAVIWSLYQMWVAHRQKKDEKHHPERLFLIHGILLLV
;
A
#
# COMPACT_ATOMS: atom_id res chain seq x y z
N MET A 1 -3.39 -0.33 -24.11
CA MET A 1 -4.22 -1.23 -23.29
C MET A 1 -4.40 -0.55 -21.94
N LEU A 2 -5.63 -0.35 -21.45
CA LEU A 2 -5.85 0.23 -20.12
C LEU A 2 -5.50 -0.81 -19.05
N LEU A 3 -4.59 -0.48 -18.13
CA LEU A 3 -4.29 -1.32 -16.96
C LEU A 3 -5.52 -1.38 -16.06
N LYS A 4 -5.89 -2.60 -15.66
CA LYS A 4 -7.06 -2.86 -14.83
C LYS A 4 -6.71 -3.75 -13.65
N THR A 5 -7.44 -3.59 -12.56
CA THR A 5 -7.34 -4.46 -11.39
C THR A 5 -8.14 -5.75 -11.58
N THR A 6 -8.00 -6.71 -10.66
CA THR A 6 -8.68 -8.01 -10.69
C THR A 6 -10.21 -7.86 -10.72
N ASN A 7 -10.76 -6.87 -10.01
CA ASN A 7 -12.20 -6.57 -10.05
C ASN A 7 -12.61 -5.64 -11.21
N GLY A 8 -11.70 -5.37 -12.16
CA GLY A 8 -12.02 -4.67 -13.42
C GLY A 8 -11.98 -3.15 -13.36
N TYR A 9 -11.57 -2.55 -12.24
CA TYR A 9 -11.42 -1.11 -12.10
C TYR A 9 -10.23 -0.57 -12.92
N ASN A 10 -10.29 0.69 -13.31
CA ASN A 10 -9.14 1.35 -13.94
C ASN A 10 -8.03 1.55 -12.92
N PHE A 11 -6.82 1.09 -13.24
CA PHE A 11 -5.66 1.19 -12.35
C PHE A 11 -5.42 2.62 -11.83
N SER A 12 -5.53 3.63 -12.70
CA SER A 12 -5.26 5.03 -12.33
C SER A 12 -6.32 5.60 -11.39
N GLU A 13 -7.57 5.15 -11.51
CA GLU A 13 -8.66 5.55 -10.63
C GLU A 13 -8.49 4.93 -9.25
N VAL A 14 -8.16 3.64 -9.18
CA VAL A 14 -7.89 2.94 -7.91
C VAL A 14 -6.66 3.53 -7.21
N ALA A 15 -5.57 3.78 -7.94
CA ALA A 15 -4.38 4.44 -7.40
C ALA A 15 -4.69 5.83 -6.82
N SER A 16 -5.56 6.59 -7.49
CA SER A 16 -6.00 7.90 -7.02
C SER A 16 -6.90 7.80 -5.79
N ALA A 17 -7.83 6.84 -5.78
CA ALA A 17 -8.72 6.59 -4.65
C ALA A 17 -7.93 6.17 -3.40
N PHE A 18 -6.94 5.28 -3.56
CA PHE A 18 -6.03 4.87 -2.49
C PHE A 18 -5.34 6.07 -1.81
N GLN A 19 -4.67 6.92 -2.59
CA GLN A 19 -3.99 8.10 -2.04
C GLN A 19 -4.96 9.07 -1.35
N LYS A 20 -6.12 9.34 -1.97
CA LYS A 20 -7.10 10.28 -1.41
C LYS A 20 -7.74 9.74 -0.13
N SER A 21 -7.92 8.42 -0.03
CA SER A 21 -8.47 7.79 1.18
C SER A 21 -7.52 7.96 2.35
N ILE A 22 -6.21 7.72 2.12
CA ILE A 22 -5.17 7.95 3.12
C ILE A 22 -5.14 9.43 3.55
N ARG A 23 -5.04 10.37 2.60
CA ARG A 23 -5.01 11.82 2.89
C ARG A 23 -6.22 12.31 3.71
N ARG A 24 -7.35 11.61 3.61
CA ARG A 24 -8.60 11.97 4.29
C ARG A 24 -8.85 11.18 5.57
N GLY A 25 -7.96 10.26 5.95
CA GLY A 25 -8.16 9.39 7.11
C GLY A 25 -9.30 8.38 6.95
N ILE A 26 -9.64 7.96 5.72
CA ILE A 26 -10.72 7.01 5.45
C ILE A 26 -10.15 5.58 5.41
N GLU A 27 -10.01 4.98 6.59
CA GLU A 27 -9.35 3.68 6.80
C GLU A 27 -9.90 2.56 5.91
N ALA A 28 -11.22 2.38 5.93
CA ALA A 28 -11.87 1.29 5.20
C ALA A 28 -11.63 1.38 3.69
N GLU A 29 -11.65 2.59 3.12
CA GLU A 29 -11.37 2.79 1.69
C GLU A 29 -9.89 2.63 1.39
N ALA A 30 -8.99 3.13 2.25
CA ALA A 30 -7.55 2.96 2.07
C ALA A 30 -7.15 1.48 2.04
N LEU A 31 -7.71 0.67 2.96
CA LEU A 31 -7.53 -0.77 3.00
C LEU A 31 -8.11 -1.45 1.76
N TYR A 32 -9.33 -1.08 1.33
CA TYR A 32 -9.97 -1.65 0.15
C TYR A 32 -9.14 -1.42 -1.11
N TRP A 33 -8.79 -0.16 -1.41
CA TRP A 33 -8.06 0.19 -2.63
C TRP A 33 -6.62 -0.32 -2.61
N GLY A 34 -5.95 -0.29 -1.46
CA GLY A 34 -4.60 -0.83 -1.32
C GLY A 34 -4.56 -2.35 -1.52
N THR A 35 -5.54 -3.08 -0.96
CA THR A 35 -5.66 -4.53 -1.12
C THR A 35 -6.04 -4.92 -2.55
N GLU A 36 -6.95 -4.17 -3.19
CA GLU A 36 -7.30 -4.37 -4.60
C GLU A 36 -6.06 -4.28 -5.50
N LEU A 37 -5.22 -3.26 -5.30
CA LEU A 37 -3.97 -3.10 -6.04
C LEU A 37 -3.00 -4.26 -5.77
N ASP A 38 -2.81 -4.65 -4.50
CA ASP A 38 -1.89 -5.75 -4.15
C ASP A 38 -2.33 -7.09 -4.78
N GLN A 39 -3.61 -7.45 -4.64
CA GLN A 39 -4.18 -8.67 -5.20
C GLN A 39 -4.17 -8.68 -6.74
N SER A 40 -4.14 -7.50 -7.37
CA SER A 40 -3.99 -7.35 -8.82
C SER A 40 -2.54 -7.42 -9.31
N GLY A 41 -1.59 -7.73 -8.42
CA GLY A 41 -0.16 -7.80 -8.74
C GLY A 41 0.56 -6.46 -8.70
N TYR A 42 -0.10 -5.39 -8.25
CA TYR A 42 0.46 -4.03 -8.18
C TYR A 42 1.00 -3.67 -6.78
N GLY A 43 1.30 -4.64 -5.91
CA GLY A 43 1.80 -4.38 -4.54
C GLY A 43 3.06 -3.50 -4.47
N GLU A 44 4.02 -3.65 -5.39
CA GLU A 44 5.17 -2.73 -5.48
C GLU A 44 4.75 -1.27 -5.71
N TYR A 45 3.71 -1.06 -6.52
CA TYR A 45 3.18 0.27 -6.76
C TYR A 45 2.54 0.85 -5.50
N VAL A 46 1.83 0.04 -4.71
CA VAL A 46 1.28 0.44 -3.40
C VAL A 46 2.41 0.92 -2.48
N TRP A 47 3.49 0.15 -2.35
CA TRP A 47 4.67 0.54 -1.57
C TRP A 47 5.35 1.80 -2.07
N LYS A 48 5.51 1.95 -3.39
CA LYS A 48 6.00 3.19 -3.99
C LYS A 48 5.14 4.38 -3.57
N ARG A 49 3.80 4.26 -3.62
CA ARG A 49 2.88 5.34 -3.23
C ARG A 49 2.96 5.63 -1.73
N MET A 50 2.96 4.62 -0.87
CA MET A 50 3.08 4.80 0.58
C MET A 50 4.34 5.57 0.98
N ARG A 51 5.50 5.26 0.37
CA ARG A 51 6.76 5.99 0.60
C ARG A 51 6.74 7.45 0.12
N ILE A 52 5.87 7.79 -0.82
CA ILE A 52 5.66 9.19 -1.25
C ILE A 52 4.71 9.88 -0.27
N ILE A 53 3.56 9.25 0.01
CA ILE A 53 2.50 9.76 0.88
C ILE A 53 3.02 10.08 2.28
N VAL A 54 3.85 9.21 2.86
CA VAL A 54 4.43 9.43 4.20
C VAL A 54 5.20 10.75 4.30
N SER A 55 5.83 11.19 3.20
CA SER A 55 6.56 12.46 3.15
C SER A 55 5.71 13.63 2.68
N GLU A 56 4.77 13.40 1.74
CA GLU A 56 3.93 14.44 1.12
C GLU A 56 2.77 14.87 2.03
N ASP A 57 2.05 13.89 2.60
CA ASP A 57 0.76 14.10 3.26
C ASP A 57 0.87 14.10 4.80
N ILE A 58 1.83 13.35 5.37
CA ILE A 58 2.08 13.28 6.82
C ILE A 58 3.28 14.16 7.20
N GLY A 59 4.42 13.91 6.55
CA GLY A 59 5.60 14.77 6.63
C GLY A 59 6.11 14.97 8.06
N LEU A 60 6.19 16.23 8.49
CA LEU A 60 6.76 16.60 9.78
C LEU A 60 5.87 16.27 10.98
N ALA A 61 4.61 15.88 10.75
CA ALA A 61 3.73 15.44 11.84
C ALA A 61 4.25 14.14 12.50
N GLU A 62 4.87 13.25 11.70
CA GLU A 62 5.48 12.02 12.19
C GLU A 62 6.85 11.76 11.51
N PRO A 63 7.92 12.43 11.97
CA PRO A 63 9.23 12.41 11.29
C PRO A 63 9.89 11.03 11.19
N MET A 64 9.52 10.11 12.08
CA MET A 64 10.08 8.75 12.12
C MET A 64 9.32 7.77 11.22
N LEU A 65 8.12 8.12 10.78
CA LEU A 65 7.25 7.24 10.02
C LEU A 65 7.84 6.76 8.68
N PRO A 66 8.59 7.58 7.90
CA PRO A 66 9.26 7.10 6.70
C PRO A 66 10.20 5.91 6.94
N ALA A 67 10.89 5.87 8.09
CA ALA A 67 11.76 4.76 8.46
C ALA A 67 10.98 3.49 8.79
N VAL A 68 9.82 3.63 9.45
CA VAL A 68 8.91 2.51 9.76
C VAL A 68 8.32 1.94 8.46
N ILE A 69 7.83 2.79 7.55
CA ILE A 69 7.32 2.37 6.24
C ILE A 69 8.41 1.68 5.42
N TRP A 70 9.64 2.17 5.46
CA TRP A 70 10.77 1.50 4.82
C TRP A 70 11.04 0.12 5.40
N SER A 71 11.02 -0.02 6.74
CA SER A 71 11.20 -1.31 7.41
C SER A 71 10.14 -2.32 6.99
N LEU A 72 8.87 -1.93 6.98
CA LEU A 72 7.77 -2.80 6.56
C LEU A 72 7.89 -3.21 5.07
N TYR A 73 8.32 -2.30 4.20
CA TYR A 73 8.61 -2.62 2.81
C TYR A 73 9.71 -3.68 2.69
N GLN A 74 10.80 -3.58 3.46
CA GLN A 74 11.88 -4.57 3.44
C GLN A 74 11.39 -5.95 3.93
N MET A 75 10.55 -5.98 4.97
CA MET A 75 9.92 -7.22 5.44
C MET A 75 9.01 -7.83 4.37
N TRP A 76 8.23 -7.00 3.66
CA TRP A 76 7.41 -7.43 2.53
C TRP A 76 8.24 -8.04 1.40
N VAL A 77 9.34 -7.40 0.99
CA VAL A 77 10.26 -7.91 -0.03
C VAL A 77 10.86 -9.26 0.40
N ALA A 78 11.36 -9.34 1.64
CA ALA A 78 11.98 -10.56 2.17
C ALA A 78 11.00 -11.75 2.24
N HIS A 79 9.74 -11.50 2.57
CA HIS A 79 8.73 -12.55 2.63
C HIS A 79 8.22 -12.97 1.24
N ARG A 80 8.12 -12.04 0.28
CA ARG A 80 7.78 -12.41 -1.11
C ARG A 80 8.79 -13.35 -1.75
N GLN A 81 10.07 -13.19 -1.44
CA GLN A 81 11.13 -14.07 -1.97
C GLN A 81 10.96 -15.53 -1.53
N LYS A 82 10.33 -15.77 -0.37
CA LYS A 82 10.10 -17.12 0.18
C LYS A 82 8.95 -17.87 -0.50
N LYS A 83 8.10 -17.19 -1.27
CA LYS A 83 6.95 -17.78 -1.99
C LYS A 83 6.05 -18.67 -1.13
N ASP A 84 5.69 -18.23 0.08
CA ASP A 84 4.68 -18.92 0.90
C ASP A 84 3.27 -18.62 0.34
N GLU A 85 2.83 -19.47 -0.59
CA GLU A 85 1.52 -19.39 -1.23
C GLU A 85 0.36 -19.81 -0.33
N LYS A 86 0.62 -20.41 0.84
CA LYS A 86 -0.43 -20.88 1.74
C LYS A 86 -0.92 -19.77 2.66
N HIS A 87 -0.01 -18.97 3.21
CA HIS A 87 -0.36 -17.99 4.23
C HIS A 87 -0.21 -16.54 3.78
N HIS A 88 0.54 -16.27 2.70
CA HIS A 88 0.81 -14.91 2.20
C HIS A 88 1.20 -13.89 3.29
N PRO A 89 2.18 -14.21 4.17
CA PRO A 89 2.52 -13.37 5.31
C PRO A 89 3.00 -11.97 4.92
N GLU A 90 3.49 -11.79 3.69
CA GLU A 90 3.87 -10.48 3.16
C GLU A 90 2.73 -9.46 3.21
N ARG A 91 1.48 -9.91 3.07
CA ARG A 91 0.30 -9.02 3.05
C ARG A 91 0.12 -8.28 4.37
N LEU A 92 0.52 -8.90 5.49
CA LEU A 92 0.42 -8.28 6.82
C LEU A 92 1.24 -6.99 6.89
N PHE A 93 2.43 -6.96 6.28
CA PHE A 93 3.26 -5.75 6.27
C PHE A 93 2.65 -4.63 5.43
N LEU A 94 2.00 -4.99 4.31
CA LEU A 94 1.31 -4.03 3.46
C LEU A 94 0.11 -3.41 4.17
N ILE A 95 -0.73 -4.23 4.81
CA ILE A 95 -1.87 -3.75 5.60
C ILE A 95 -1.41 -2.87 6.76
N HIS A 96 -0.37 -3.29 7.49
CA HIS A 96 0.21 -2.48 8.56
C HIS A 96 0.72 -1.13 8.03
N GLY A 97 1.40 -1.12 6.88
CA GLY A 97 1.86 0.11 6.23
C GLY A 97 0.72 1.05 5.86
N ILE A 98 -0.41 0.52 5.37
CA ILE A 98 -1.60 1.33 5.05
C ILE A 98 -2.18 1.96 6.32
N LEU A 99 -2.42 1.15 7.35
CA LEU A 99 -3.01 1.60 8.62
C LEU A 99 -2.18 2.68 9.32
N LEU A 100 -0.85 2.62 9.20
CA LEU A 100 0.04 3.63 9.77
C LEU A 100 -0.04 5.00 9.07
N LEU A 101 -0.60 5.06 7.87
CA LEU A 101 -0.66 6.30 7.08
C LEU A 101 -2.02 7.01 7.14
N VAL A 102 -3.05 6.32 7.62
CA VAL A 102 -4.44 6.82 7.75
C VAL A 102 -4.60 7.55 9.07
#